data_AF-A0A759P246-F1
#
_entry.id   AF-A0A759P246-F1
#
_cell.length_a   1.000
_cell.length_b   1.000
_cell.length_c   1.000
_cell.angle_alpha   90.00
_cell.angle_beta   90.00
_cell.angle_gamma   90.00
#
_symmetry.space_group_name_H-M   'P 1'
#
loop_
_entity.id
_entity.type
_entity.pdbx_description
1 polymer ?
#
loop_
_entity_poly.entity_id
_entity_poly.type
_entity_poly.pdbx_seq_one_letter_code
_entity_poly.pdbx_strand_id
1 'polypeptide(L)' 'MANHPLQNMITRAVITAIDTVRKCQTAGLKLIAGEKKENVEHLEPYGFTSAAQNGAEAV' A
#
# COMPACT_ATOMS: atom_id res chain seq x y z
N MET A 1 -4.66 2.40 19.90
CA MET A 1 -5.12 1.85 18.60
C MET A 1 -4.95 0.35 18.67
N ALA A 2 -6.03 -0.41 18.56
CA ALA A 2 -5.95 -1.87 18.59
C ALA A 2 -5.41 -2.37 17.25
N ASN A 3 -4.34 -3.17 17.30
CA ASN A 3 -3.76 -3.83 16.13
C ASN A 3 -4.60 -5.09 15.85
N HIS A 4 -5.13 -5.22 14.63
CA HIS A 4 -5.98 -6.35 14.23
C HIS A 4 -5.24 -7.22 13.19
N PRO A 5 -4.22 -7.99 13.59
CA PRO A 5 -3.30 -8.65 12.67
C PRO A 5 -3.99 -9.61 11.70
N LEU A 6 -5.02 -10.33 12.16
CA LEU A 6 -5.79 -11.25 11.33
C LEU A 6 -6.64 -10.52 10.29
N GLN A 7 -7.25 -9.39 10.66
CA GLN A 7 -8.05 -8.58 9.73
C GLN A 7 -7.16 -7.88 8.70
N ASN A 8 -5.94 -7.51 9.09
CA ASN A 8 -4.97 -6.84 8.23
C ASN A 8 -4.22 -7.78 7.29
N MET A 9 -4.51 -9.09 7.29
CA MET A 9 -3.92 -10.02 6.33
C MET A 9 -4.39 -9.75 4.90
N ILE A 10 -5.67 -9.43 4.72
CA ILE A 10 -6.28 -9.05 3.45
C ILE A 10 -7.35 -8.01 3.78
N THR A 11 -7.16 -6.76 3.37
CA THR A 11 -8.08 -5.69 3.72
C THR A 11 -8.04 -4.56 2.71
N ARG A 12 -9.16 -3.85 2.57
CA ARG A 12 -9.24 -2.73 1.64
C ARG A 12 -8.48 -1.52 2.18
N ALA A 13 -7.77 -0.85 1.29
CA ALA A 13 -7.00 0.34 1.60
C ALA A 13 -7.05 1.36 0.46
N VAL A 14 -6.55 2.56 0.75
CA VAL A 14 -6.31 3.61 -0.23
C VAL A 14 -4.85 4.03 -0.13
N ILE A 15 -4.19 4.18 -1.29
CA ILE A 15 -2.81 4.68 -1.38
C ILE A 15 -2.77 6.14 -0.95
N THR A 16 -1.81 6.47 -0.09
CA THR A 16 -1.60 7.82 0.45
C THR A 16 -0.26 8.44 0.04
N ALA A 17 0.72 7.61 -0.30
CA ALA A 17 2.04 8.00 -0.80
C ALA A 17 2.66 6.85 -1.60
N ILE A 18 3.52 7.16 -2.56
CA ILE A 18 4.32 6.21 -3.34
C ILE A 18 5.76 6.71 -3.42
N ASP A 19 6.71 5.80 -3.22
CA ASP A 19 8.14 6.00 -3.45
C ASP A 19 8.63 5.00 -4.51
N THR A 20 8.96 5.52 -5.69
CA THR A 20 9.47 4.77 -6.85
C THR A 20 10.98 4.85 -7.02
N VAL A 21 11.71 5.52 -6.12
CA VAL A 21 13.17 5.70 -6.22
C VAL A 21 13.88 4.40 -5.86
N ARG A 22 13.24 3.55 -5.05
CA ARG A 22 13.75 2.21 -4.68
C ARG A 22 13.51 1.20 -5.80
N LYS A 23 14.25 0.08 -5.75
CA LYS A 23 14.13 -1.01 -6.73
C LYS A 23 12.71 -1.58 -6.80
N CYS A 24 12.06 -1.75 -5.65
CA CYS A 24 10.64 -2.05 -5.55
C CYS A 24 9.92 -0.78 -5.09
N GLN A 25 8.77 -0.48 -5.70
CA GLN A 25 7.95 0.64 -5.26
C GLN A 25 7.47 0.38 -3.83
N THR A 26 7.45 1.42 -3.01
CA THR A 26 6.93 1.35 -1.64
C THR A 26 5.74 2.29 -1.49
N ALA A 27 4.70 1.80 -0.82
CA ALA A 27 3.42 2.47 -0.65
C ALA A 27 3.10 2.77 0.81
N GLY A 28 2.55 3.96 1.03
CA GLY A 28 1.81 4.31 2.24
C GLY A 28 0.32 4.03 2.03
N LEU A 29 -0.33 3.36 2.97
CA LEU A 29 -1.71 2.89 2.88
C LEU A 29 -2.54 3.41 4.07
N LYS A 30 -3.79 3.80 3.79
CA LYS A 30 -4.83 3.95 4.80
C LYS A 30 -5.83 2.81 4.67
N LEU A 31 -5.88 1.94 5.68
CA LEU A 31 -6.75 0.78 5.75
C LEU A 31 -8.20 1.20 6.09
N ILE A 32 -9.19 0.37 5.78
CA ILE A 32 -10.63 0.68 5.99
C ILE A 32 -11.01 0.98 7.46
N ALA A 33 -10.18 0.57 8.43
CA ALA A 33 -10.32 0.88 9.86
C ALA A 33 -9.54 2.14 10.30
N GLY A 34 -8.99 2.92 9.36
CA GLY A 34 -8.24 4.15 9.62
C GLY A 34 -6.78 3.96 10.04
N GLU A 35 -6.34 2.71 10.21
CA GLU A 35 -4.92 2.37 10.44
C GLU A 35 -4.09 2.79 9.23
N LYS A 36 -2.92 3.39 9.50
CA LYS A 36 -1.93 3.73 8.48
C LYS A 36 -0.82 2.70 8.49
N LYS A 37 -0.42 2.25 7.30
CA LYS A 37 0.78 1.44 7.10
C LYS A 37 1.70 2.13 6.11
N GLU A 38 2.98 2.19 6.44
CA GLU A 38 4.00 2.80 5.60
C GLU A 38 5.00 1.74 5.14
N ASN A 39 5.77 2.06 4.10
CA ASN A 39 6.81 1.18 3.55
C ASN A 39 6.29 -0.20 3.10
N VAL A 40 5.02 -0.28 2.68
CA VAL A 40 4.45 -1.52 2.15
C VAL A 40 5.00 -1.72 0.74
N GLU A 41 5.62 -2.87 0.48
CA GLU A 41 6.15 -3.16 -0.85
C GLU A 41 5.01 -3.39 -1.85
N HIS A 42 5.06 -2.67 -2.97
CA HIS A 42 4.15 -2.89 -4.10
C HIS A 42 4.78 -3.88 -5.07
N LEU A 43 4.23 -5.09 -5.12
CA LEU A 43 4.64 -6.14 -6.05
C LEU A 43 4.07 -5.88 -7.44
N GLU A 44 4.95 -5.56 -8.38
CA GLU A 44 4.59 -5.31 -9.77
C GLU A 44 4.88 -6.53 -10.66
N PRO A 45 4.06 -6.79 -11.70
CA PRO A 45 4.43 -7.73 -12.74
C PRO A 45 5.77 -7.36 -13.40
N TYR A 46 6.52 -8.34 -13.87
CA TYR A 46 7.80 -8.09 -14.54
C TYR A 46 7.61 -7.17 -15.76
N GLY A 47 8.47 -6.16 -15.88
CA GLY A 47 8.43 -5.19 -16.98
C GLY A 47 7.39 -4.09 -16.84
N PHE A 48 6.57 -4.09 -15.77
CA PHE A 48 5.73 -2.96 -15.42
C PHE A 48 6.57 -1.85 -14.78
N THR A 49 6.34 -0.60 -15.21
CA THR A 49 7.07 0.59 -14.74
C THR A 49 6.14 1.74 -14.34
N SER A 50 4.84 1.47 -14.29
CA SER A 50 3.84 2.49 -13.95
C SER A 50 3.80 2.71 -12.44
N ALA A 51 3.71 3.96 -12.00
CA ALA A 51 3.55 4.30 -10.60
C ALA A 51 2.07 4.41 -10.24
N ALA A 52 1.67 3.75 -9.14
CA ALA A 52 0.35 3.97 -8.56
C ALA A 52 0.20 5.42 -8.08
N GLN A 53 -1.04 5.92 -8.10
CA GLN A 53 -1.34 7.30 -7.76
C GLN A 53 -1.91 7.41 -6.34
N ASN A 54 -1.67 8.56 -5.70
CA ASN A 54 -2.35 8.89 -4.45
C ASN A 54 -3.88 8.85 -4.65
N GLY A 55 -4.59 8.21 -3.73
CA GLY A 55 -6.03 8.01 -3.82
C GLY A 55 -6.47 6.74 -4.56
N ALA A 56 -5.55 5.98 -5.16
CA ALA A 56 -5.88 4.69 -5.78
C ALA A 56 -6.33 3.66 -4.72
N GLU A 57 -7.29 2.81 -5.10
CA GLU A 57 -7.73 1.70 -4.25
C GLU A 57 -6.68 0.58 -4.21
N ALA A 58 -6.54 -0.06 -3.05
CA ALA A 58 -5.62 -1.17 -2.81
C ALA A 58 -6.29 -2.27 -1.96
N VAL A 59 -5.71 -3.48 -2.02
CA VAL A 59 -6.08 -4.67 -1.22
C VAL A 59 -4.82 -5.34 -0.70
#